data_AF-A0A7Y7X909-F1
#
_entry.id   AF-A0A7Y7X909-F1
#
_cell.length_a   1.000
_cell.length_b   1.000
_cell.length_c   1.000
_cell.angle_alpha   90.00
_cell.angle_beta   90.00
_cell.angle_gamma   90.00
#
_symmetry.space_group_name_H-M   'P 1'
#
loop_
_entity.id
_entity.type
_entity.pdbx_description
1 polymer ?
#
loop_
_entity_poly.entity_id
_entity_poly.type
_entity_poly.pdbx_seq_one_letter_code
_entity_poly.pdbx_strand_id
1 'polypeptide(L)'
;MQHLVLHFTHTIEDIIPWCTFIEELRPQLARSRVGEFDSDDMAIDGGDSDAVFRGSDAKALFAFLLPHFQNLLFLQKPTTKVELVFGELGGSSEKLIFGLED
;
A
#
# COMPACT_ATOMS: atom_id res chain seq x y z
N MET A 1 -3.88 -0.83 16.48
CA MET A 1 -3.32 -0.18 15.28
C MET A 1 -4.24 -0.48 14.10
N GLN A 2 -4.30 0.32 13.03
CA GLN A 2 -5.04 0.01 11.80
C GLN A 2 -4.07 -0.11 10.62
N HIS A 3 -4.48 -0.78 9.56
CA HIS A 3 -3.59 -1.10 8.44
C HIS A 3 -4.24 -0.82 7.08
N LEU A 4 -3.39 -0.52 6.11
CA LEU A 4 -3.71 -0.58 4.69
C LEU A 4 -2.78 -1.62 4.06
N VAL A 5 -3.36 -2.60 3.39
CA VAL A 5 -2.63 -3.57 2.58
C VAL A 5 -2.93 -3.28 1.12
N LEU A 6 -1.87 -3.10 0.33
CA LEU A 6 -1.95 -2.93 -1.11
C LEU A 6 -1.50 -4.24 -1.76
N HIS A 7 -2.42 -4.91 -2.45
CA HIS A 7 -2.15 -6.12 -3.22
C HIS A 7 -2.01 -5.74 -4.69
N PHE A 8 -0.88 -6.06 -5.32
CA PHE A 8 -0.64 -5.70 -6.71
C PHE A 8 0.25 -6.70 -7.43
N THR A 9 0.23 -6.64 -8.77
CA THR A 9 1.16 -7.40 -9.61
C THR A 9 2.21 -6.48 -10.20
N HIS A 10 3.44 -6.97 -10.28
CA HIS A 10 4.57 -6.20 -10.80
C HIS A 10 5.41 -7.03 -11.79
N THR A 11 6.11 -6.34 -12.69
CA THR A 11 7.21 -6.93 -13.46
C THR A 11 8.55 -6.60 -12.81
N ILE A 12 9.64 -7.16 -13.35
CA ILE A 12 11.00 -6.85 -12.88
C ILE A 12 11.31 -5.35 -13.01
N GLU A 13 10.80 -4.72 -14.07
CA GLU A 13 10.99 -3.29 -14.35
C GLU A 13 10.31 -2.38 -13.31
N ASP A 14 9.30 -2.88 -12.59
CA ASP A 14 8.54 -2.13 -11.59
C ASP A 14 9.22 -2.11 -10.21
N ILE A 15 10.23 -2.96 -9.98
CA ILE A 15 10.96 -3.07 -8.70
C ILE A 15 11.65 -1.75 -8.34
N ILE A 16 12.43 -1.19 -9.26
CA ILE A 16 13.14 0.07 -9.00
C ILE A 16 12.17 1.24 -8.76
N PRO A 17 11.12 1.44 -9.59
CA PRO A 17 10.05 2.39 -9.30
C PRO A 17 9.42 2.23 -7.91
N TRP A 18 9.11 1.01 -7.50
CA TRP A 18 8.52 0.74 -6.18
C TRP A 18 9.48 1.09 -5.03
N CYS A 19 10.74 0.64 -5.11
CA CYS A 19 11.74 0.97 -4.08
C CYS A 19 11.94 2.49 -3.97
N THR A 20 12.06 3.18 -5.10
CA THR A 20 12.21 4.65 -5.14
C THR A 20 11.00 5.33 -4.50
N PHE A 21 9.79 4.88 -4.86
CA PHE A 21 8.55 5.37 -4.27
C PHE A 21 8.52 5.22 -2.74
N ILE A 22 8.90 4.05 -2.21
CA ILE A 22 8.93 3.80 -0.76
C ILE A 22 9.95 4.71 -0.06
N GLU A 23 11.14 4.87 -0.63
CA GLU A 23 12.17 5.77 -0.09
C GLU A 23 11.69 7.22 0.00
N GLU A 24 11.00 7.71 -1.03
CA GLU A 24 10.45 9.07 -1.08
C GLU A 24 9.21 9.25 -0.20
N LEU A 25 8.39 8.21 -0.05
CA LEU A 25 7.13 8.25 0.69
C LEU A 25 7.34 8.23 2.22
N ARG A 26 8.28 7.42 2.72
CA ARG A 26 8.58 7.29 4.16
C ARG A 26 8.73 8.63 4.89
N PRO A 27 9.55 9.60 4.42
CA PRO A 27 9.67 10.89 5.10
C PRO A 27 8.41 11.75 5.01
N GLN A 28 7.55 11.55 4.00
CA GLN A 28 6.27 12.26 3.87
C GLN A 28 5.25 11.74 4.89
N LEU A 29 5.15 10.41 5.05
CA LEU A 29 4.35 9.75 6.08
C LEU A 29 4.75 10.18 7.50
N ALA A 30 6.06 10.23 7.78
CA ALA A 30 6.57 10.67 9.07
C ALA A 30 6.21 12.13 9.39
N ARG A 31 6.22 13.02 8.37
CA ARG A 31 5.84 14.43 8.54
C ARG A 31 4.34 14.62 8.72
N SER A 32 3.51 13.85 7.99
CA SER A 32 2.05 13.96 8.07
C SER A 32 1.47 13.31 9.32
N ARG A 33 2.21 12.40 9.95
CA ARG A 33 1.79 11.62 11.14
C ARG A 33 0.54 10.76 10.90
N VAL A 34 0.20 10.50 9.63
CA VAL A 34 -0.97 9.68 9.25
C VAL A 34 -0.69 8.18 9.41
N GLY A 35 0.57 7.78 9.33
CA GLY A 35 1.01 6.41 9.45
C GLY A 35 2.47 6.23 9.03
N GLU A 36 2.84 5.00 8.76
CA GLU A 36 4.17 4.59 8.30
C GLU A 36 4.08 3.36 7.40
N PHE A 37 5.08 3.19 6.55
CA PHE A 37 5.27 1.94 5.81
C PHE A 37 5.89 0.89 6.74
N ASP A 38 5.30 -0.30 6.77
CA ASP A 38 5.75 -1.41 7.62
C ASP A 38 6.65 -2.37 6.84
N SER A 39 6.12 -3.02 5.80
CA SER A 39 6.83 -4.01 5.00
C SER A 39 6.22 -4.17 3.61
N ASP A 40 6.96 -4.81 2.71
CA ASP A 40 6.43 -5.41 1.50
C ASP A 40 7.00 -6.82 1.32
N ASP A 41 6.34 -7.64 0.51
CA ASP A 41 6.82 -8.97 0.09
C ASP A 41 7.06 -9.00 -1.43
N MET A 42 7.84 -8.01 -1.91
CA MET A 42 8.09 -7.83 -3.34
C MET A 42 9.13 -8.85 -3.86
N ALA A 43 8.75 -9.66 -4.85
CA ALA A 43 9.65 -10.66 -5.44
C ALA A 43 10.58 -10.07 -6.52
N ILE A 44 11.82 -10.56 -6.60
CA ILE A 44 12.86 -10.03 -7.50
C ILE A 44 12.59 -10.40 -8.98
N ASP A 45 11.82 -11.44 -9.23
CA ASP A 45 11.53 -11.98 -10.57
C ASP A 45 10.18 -11.54 -11.15
N GLY A 46 9.43 -10.68 -10.46
CA GLY A 46 8.07 -10.34 -10.86
C GLY A 46 7.01 -11.14 -10.07
N GLY A 47 5.74 -10.80 -10.23
CA GLY A 47 4.63 -11.56 -9.63
C GLY A 47 3.73 -10.73 -8.73
N ASP A 48 3.15 -11.40 -7.73
CA ASP A 48 2.26 -10.80 -6.74
C ASP A 48 3.09 -10.19 -5.61
N SER A 49 2.63 -9.05 -5.08
CA SER A 49 3.25 -8.37 -3.95
C SER A 49 2.19 -7.79 -3.04
N ASP A 50 2.46 -7.87 -1.74
CA ASP A 50 1.67 -7.25 -0.68
C ASP A 50 2.50 -6.18 0.01
N ALA A 51 2.00 -4.94 0.04
CA ALA A 51 2.62 -3.84 0.76
C ALA A 51 1.75 -3.40 1.93
N VAL A 52 2.35 -3.34 3.11
CA VAL A 52 1.68 -3.06 4.37
C VAL A 52 2.05 -1.68 4.89
N PHE A 53 1.04 -0.88 5.16
CA PHE A 53 1.14 0.40 5.83
C PHE A 53 0.32 0.35 7.12
N ARG A 54 0.77 1.04 8.17
CA ARG A 54 0.08 1.08 9.45
C ARG A 54 -0.10 2.49 9.97
N GLY A 55 -1.21 2.73 10.66
CA GLY A 55 -1.56 4.05 11.19
C GLY A 55 -2.72 3.98 12.18
N SER A 56 -3.11 5.14 12.73
CA SER A 56 -4.25 5.22 13.65
C SER A 56 -5.61 5.10 12.96
N ASP A 57 -5.68 5.42 11.67
CA ASP A 57 -6.89 5.41 10.85
C ASP A 57 -6.55 4.96 9.41
N ALA A 58 -7.05 3.79 9.00
CA ALA A 58 -6.81 3.22 7.69
C ALA A 58 -7.43 4.05 6.55
N LYS A 59 -8.54 4.75 6.79
CA LYS A 59 -9.16 5.63 5.78
C LYS A 59 -8.34 6.89 5.56
N ALA A 60 -7.85 7.49 6.64
CA ALA A 60 -6.94 8.63 6.54
C ALA A 60 -5.63 8.25 5.85
N LEU A 61 -5.11 7.06 6.16
CA LEU A 61 -3.93 6.50 5.50
C LEU A 61 -4.16 6.29 4.00
N PHE A 62 -5.30 5.70 3.61
CA PHE A 62 -5.67 5.54 2.21
C PHE A 62 -5.79 6.89 1.49
N ALA A 63 -6.52 7.85 2.07
CA ALA A 63 -6.71 9.17 1.47
C ALA A 63 -5.38 9.91 1.25
N PHE A 64 -4.42 9.72 2.15
CA PHE A 64 -3.06 10.25 1.99
C PHE A 64 -2.29 9.54 0.87
N LEU A 65 -2.36 8.20 0.80
CA LEU A 65 -1.57 7.39 -0.13
C LEU A 65 -2.11 7.37 -1.56
N LEU A 66 -3.43 7.51 -1.74
CA LEU A 66 -4.09 7.45 -3.04
C LEU A 66 -3.42 8.32 -4.14
N PRO A 67 -3.17 9.63 -3.94
CA PRO A 67 -2.50 10.44 -4.97
C PRO A 67 -1.09 9.96 -5.30
N HIS A 68 -0.40 9.30 -4.35
CA HIS A 68 0.92 8.72 -4.60
C HIS A 68 0.80 7.42 -5.40
N PHE A 69 -0.16 6.56 -5.08
CA PHE A 69 -0.42 5.32 -5.83
C PHE A 69 -0.84 5.60 -7.28
N GLN A 70 -1.61 6.66 -7.53
CA GLN A 70 -2.01 7.08 -8.87
C GLN A 70 -0.84 7.45 -9.80
N ASN A 71 0.34 7.77 -9.25
CA ASN A 71 1.54 8.05 -10.04
C ASN A 71 2.31 6.78 -10.46
N LEU A 72 1.94 5.61 -9.93
CA LEU A 72 2.56 4.33 -10.26
C LEU A 72 1.69 3.58 -11.27
N LEU A 73 2.11 3.61 -12.54
CA LEU A 73 1.35 3.01 -13.64
C LEU A 73 1.06 1.52 -13.42
N PHE A 74 2.00 0.75 -12.87
CA PHE A 74 1.81 -0.68 -12.64
C PHE A 74 0.78 -0.99 -11.53
N LEU A 75 0.42 0.00 -10.69
CA LEU A 75 -0.69 -0.12 -9.74
C LEU A 75 -2.05 0.17 -10.37
N GLN A 76 -2.11 0.85 -11.53
CA GLN A 76 -3.35 1.15 -12.26
C GLN A 76 -3.79 -0.06 -13.09
N LYS A 77 -3.95 -1.19 -12.41
CA LYS A 77 -4.40 -2.46 -12.98
C LYS A 77 -5.70 -2.85 -12.29
N PRO A 78 -6.65 -3.46 -13.01
CA PRO A 78 -7.87 -4.01 -12.39
C PRO A 78 -7.60 -5.08 -11.32
N THR A 79 -6.40 -5.66 -11.32
CA THR A 79 -5.95 -6.66 -10.33
C THR A 79 -5.49 -6.03 -9.01
N THR A 80 -5.20 -4.73 -8.99
CA THR A 80 -4.72 -4.04 -7.79
C THR A 80 -5.86 -3.83 -6.81
N LYS A 81 -5.67 -4.27 -5.57
CA LYS A 81 -6.67 -4.19 -4.50
C LYS A 81 -6.12 -3.47 -3.29
N VAL A 82 -7.00 -2.74 -2.63
CA VAL A 82 -6.74 -2.10 -1.35
C VAL A 82 -7.57 -2.82 -0.30
N GLU A 83 -6.93 -3.29 0.76
CA GLU A 83 -7.56 -3.81 1.96
C GLU A 83 -7.32 -2.85 3.12
N LEU A 84 -8.39 -2.24 3.64
CA LEU A 84 -8.36 -1.46 4.87
C LEU A 84 -8.72 -2.37 6.04
N VAL A 85 -7.81 -2.48 7.01
CA VAL A 85 -8.00 -3.30 8.22
C VAL A 85 -8.19 -2.38 9.41
N PHE A 86 -9.38 -2.40 10.01
CA PHE A 86 -9.74 -1.53 11.14
C PHE A 86 -9.31 -2.13 12.49
N GLY A 87 -8.09 -2.64 12.55
CA GLY A 87 -7.53 -3.33 13.72
C GLY A 87 -6.23 -4.05 13.39
N GLU A 88 -5.86 -5.01 14.22
CA GLU A 88 -4.63 -5.81 14.05
C GLU A 88 -4.73 -6.73 12.81
N LEU A 89 -3.59 -6.97 12.15
CA LEU A 89 -3.46 -7.93 11.06
C LEU A 89 -3.57 -9.38 11.55
N GLY A 90 -4.11 -10.27 10.71
CA GLY A 90 -4.26 -11.70 11.02
C GLY A 90 -5.34 -12.05 12.06
N GLY A 91 -6.03 -11.06 12.63
CA GLY A 91 -7.14 -11.25 13.57
C GLY A 91 -8.52 -11.26 12.91
N SER A 92 -9.56 -11.12 13.74
CA SER A 92 -10.97 -10.98 13.32
C SER A 92 -11.41 -9.53 13.13
N SER A 93 -10.45 -8.63 12.87
CA SER A 93 -10.69 -7.21 12.63
C SER A 93 -11.62 -7.01 11.42
N GLU A 94 -12.45 -5.97 11.45
CA GLU A 94 -13.25 -5.58 10.29
C GLU A 94 -12.35 -5.14 9.13
N LYS A 95 -12.75 -5.50 7.91
CA LYS A 95 -11.99 -5.25 6.68
C LYS A 95 -12.89 -4.67 5.60
N LEU A 96 -12.34 -3.75 4.80
CA LEU A 96 -12.96 -3.25 3.57
C LEU A 96 -11.98 -3.49 2.42
N ILE A 97 -12.44 -4.19 1.37
CA ILE A 97 -11.62 -4.54 0.20
C ILE A 97 -12.28 -3.98 -1.06
N PHE A 98 -11.51 -3.31 -1.91
CA PHE A 98 -11.96 -2.72 -3.17
C PHE A 98 -10.80 -2.59 -4.16
N GLY A 99 -11.10 -2.38 -5.45
CA GLY A 99 -10.09 -2.10 -6.47
C GLY A 99 -9.53 -0.69 -6.31
N LEU A 100 -8.25 -0.49 -6.62
CA LEU A 100 -7.65 0.85 -6.52
C LEU A 100 -8.29 1.89 -7.47
N GLU A 101 -8.87 1.41 -8.58
CA GLU A 101 -9.53 2.24 -9.59
C GLU A 101 -11.04 2.46 -9.33
N ASP A 102 -11.62 1.79 -8.33
CA ASP A 102 -13.05 1.85 -7.99
C ASP A 102 -13.41 3.16 -7.23
#